data_AF-A0A9P6XT23-F1
#
_entry.id   AF-A0A9P6XT23-F1
#
_cell.length_a   1.000
_cell.length_b   1.000
_cell.length_c   1.000
_cell.angle_alpha   90.00
_cell.angle_beta   90.00
_cell.angle_gamma   90.00
#
_symmetry.space_group_name_H-M   'P 1'
#
loop_
_entity.id
_entity.type
_entity.pdbx_description
1 polymer ?
#
loop_
_entity_poly.entity_id
_entity_poly.type
_entity_poly.pdbx_seq_one_letter_code
_entity_poly.pdbx_strand_id
1 'polypeptide(L)'
;MSFYDNHDMPRLQASDNGFIDAHNWLFTARGIPVVYYGSETGFMRGRAEHAGNRAYFGQPRVDAAPQSPIFAPLQRIARLREATPALQRGLQVNERLQDDEAVPVAGAMRWTAAS
;
A
#
# COMPACT_ATOMS: atom_id res chain seq x y z
N MET A 1 -12.91 -5.77 -4.87
CA MET A 1 -11.57 -5.19 -5.07
C MET A 1 -11.49 -3.88 -4.33
N SER A 2 -10.34 -3.58 -3.73
CA SER A 2 -10.03 -2.30 -3.07
C SER A 2 -8.85 -1.66 -3.78
N PHE A 3 -8.88 -0.35 -3.99
CA PHE A 3 -7.83 0.45 -4.64
C PHE A 3 -7.93 1.90 -4.16
N TYR A 4 -6.85 2.67 -4.28
CA TYR A 4 -6.85 4.11 -3.97
C TYR A 4 -6.79 5.00 -5.22
N ASP A 5 -6.36 4.45 -6.35
CA ASP A 5 -6.40 5.08 -7.66
C ASP A 5 -6.61 4.03 -8.76
N ASN A 6 -6.94 4.50 -9.96
CA ASN A 6 -7.11 3.69 -11.16
C ASN A 6 -7.05 4.60 -12.40
N HIS A 7 -7.43 4.07 -13.56
CA HIS A 7 -7.41 4.81 -14.83
C HIS A 7 -8.48 5.91 -14.96
N ASP A 8 -9.48 5.95 -14.08
CA ASP A 8 -10.61 6.89 -14.11
C ASP A 8 -10.59 7.90 -12.94
N MET A 9 -9.63 7.74 -12.03
CA MET A 9 -9.41 8.64 -10.90
C MET A 9 -8.04 9.31 -11.06
N PRO A 10 -7.83 10.54 -10.56
CA PRO A 10 -6.49 11.09 -10.44
C PRO A 10 -5.58 10.14 -9.68
N ARG A 11 -4.32 10.02 -10.10
CA ARG A 11 -3.32 9.24 -9.35
C ARG A 11 -3.16 9.80 -7.94
N LEU A 12 -2.89 8.93 -6.97
CA LEU A 12 -2.67 9.35 -5.59
C LEU A 12 -1.64 10.49 -5.52
N GLN A 13 -2.00 11.59 -4.86
CA GLN A 13 -1.13 12.74 -4.65
C GLN A 13 -0.52 12.66 -3.25
N ALA A 14 0.54 11.87 -3.10
CA ALA A 14 1.21 11.66 -1.83
C ALA A 14 2.74 11.75 -1.96
N SER A 15 3.41 11.92 -0.83
CA SER A 15 4.86 11.68 -0.73
C SER A 15 5.17 10.18 -0.84
N ASP A 16 6.44 9.81 -0.91
CA ASP A 16 6.84 8.40 -0.95
C ASP A 16 6.37 7.65 0.30
N ASN A 17 6.48 8.28 1.47
CA ASN A 17 5.93 7.77 2.72
C ASN A 17 4.41 7.61 2.64
N GLY A 18 3.69 8.58 2.05
CA GLY A 18 2.24 8.45 1.89
C GLY A 18 1.82 7.33 0.94
N PHE A 19 2.62 7.02 -0.10
CA PHE A 19 2.41 5.80 -0.90
C PHE A 19 2.68 4.54 -0.07
N ILE A 20 3.74 4.52 0.73
CA ILE A 20 4.03 3.39 1.63
C ILE A 20 2.89 3.17 2.62
N ASP A 21 2.35 4.22 3.23
CA ASP A 21 1.21 4.16 4.15
C ASP A 21 -0.05 3.67 3.44
N ALA A 22 -0.33 4.18 2.24
CA ALA A 22 -1.46 3.72 1.43
C ALA A 22 -1.34 2.24 1.04
N HIS A 23 -0.14 1.76 0.68
CA HIS A 23 0.11 0.34 0.43
C HIS A 23 -0.06 -0.50 1.69
N ASN A 24 0.49 -0.05 2.83
CA ASN A 24 0.36 -0.75 4.10
C ASN A 24 -1.11 -0.92 4.49
N TRP A 25 -1.90 0.16 4.39
CA TRP A 25 -3.34 0.10 4.64
C TRP A 25 -4.04 -0.81 3.64
N LEU A 26 -3.79 -0.65 2.33
CA LEU A 26 -4.45 -1.41 1.28
C LEU A 26 -4.22 -2.93 1.42
N PHE A 27 -2.99 -3.35 1.78
CA PHE A 27 -2.64 -4.76 1.92
C PHE A 27 -2.97 -5.37 3.28
N THR A 28 -3.37 -4.56 4.27
CA THR A 28 -3.83 -5.04 5.59
C THR A 28 -5.35 -4.93 5.76
N ALA A 29 -6.01 -4.08 4.98
CA ALA A 29 -7.46 -4.00 4.92
C ALA A 29 -8.07 -5.28 4.33
N ARG A 30 -9.32 -5.55 4.73
CA ARG A 30 -10.13 -6.62 4.18
C ARG A 30 -10.44 -6.37 2.70
N GLY A 31 -10.37 -7.43 1.89
CA GLY A 31 -10.71 -7.40 0.47
C GLY A 31 -9.61 -7.95 -0.41
N ILE A 32 -9.67 -7.62 -1.70
CA ILE A 32 -8.63 -7.97 -2.68
C ILE A 32 -7.94 -6.67 -3.07
N PRO A 33 -6.69 -6.42 -2.63
CA PRO A 33 -5.96 -5.21 -2.95
C PRO A 33 -5.59 -5.18 -4.43
N VAL A 34 -5.75 -4.02 -5.07
CA VAL A 34 -5.37 -3.78 -6.46
C VAL A 34 -4.49 -2.54 -6.51
N VAL A 35 -3.33 -2.66 -7.14
CA VAL A 35 -2.37 -1.56 -7.36
C VAL A 35 -2.40 -1.20 -8.84
N TYR A 36 -2.53 0.08 -9.15
CA TYR A 36 -2.44 0.57 -10.52
C TYR A 36 -0.98 0.69 -10.96
N TYR A 37 -0.67 0.38 -12.23
CA TYR A 37 0.72 0.35 -12.70
C TYR A 37 1.41 1.70 -12.49
N GLY A 38 2.68 1.64 -12.10
CA GLY A 38 3.50 2.81 -11.78
C GLY A 38 3.30 3.35 -10.36
N SER A 39 2.25 2.96 -9.64
CA SER A 39 2.05 3.37 -8.24
C SER A 39 3.10 2.76 -7.30
N GLU A 40 3.75 1.67 -7.70
CA GLU A 40 4.96 1.10 -7.06
C GLU A 40 6.19 2.02 -7.12
N THR A 41 6.12 3.10 -7.91
CA THR A 41 7.14 4.17 -8.01
C THR A 41 6.58 5.58 -7.80
N GLY A 42 5.28 5.71 -7.49
CA GLY A 42 4.61 7.01 -7.44
C GLY A 42 4.60 7.76 -8.77
N PHE A 43 4.56 7.02 -9.88
CA PHE A 43 4.57 7.52 -11.25
C PHE A 43 3.43 8.51 -11.48
N MET A 44 3.76 9.69 -12.03
CA MET A 44 2.78 10.73 -12.40
C MET A 44 1.79 11.09 -11.26
N ARG A 45 2.24 11.03 -10.00
CA ARG A 45 1.41 11.33 -8.81
C ARG A 45 0.59 12.62 -8.96
N GLY A 46 -0.67 12.58 -8.56
CA GLY A 46 -1.62 13.68 -8.66
C GLY A 46 -2.12 14.01 -10.06
N ARG A 47 -1.66 13.34 -11.12
CA ARG A 47 -2.13 13.63 -12.49
C ARG A 47 -3.50 13.01 -12.75
N ALA A 48 -4.38 13.82 -13.33
CA ALA A 48 -5.70 13.42 -13.80
C ALA A 48 -5.64 12.62 -15.11
N GLU A 49 -6.78 12.04 -15.49
CA GLU A 49 -6.95 11.09 -16.61
C GLU A 49 -6.17 11.47 -17.88
N HIS A 50 -6.50 12.62 -18.47
CA HIS A 50 -5.89 13.12 -19.72
C HIS A 50 -4.63 13.98 -19.49
N ALA A 51 -4.13 14.05 -18.25
CA ALA A 51 -3.00 14.89 -17.87
C ALA A 51 -1.77 14.09 -17.42
N GLY A 52 -1.79 12.76 -17.60
CA GLY A 52 -0.68 11.87 -17.28
C GLY A 52 -1.04 10.61 -16.51
N ASN A 53 -2.29 10.45 -16.04
CA ASN A 53 -2.71 9.23 -15.34
C ASN A 53 -2.46 7.97 -16.19
N ARG A 54 -2.83 8.05 -17.48
CA ARG A 54 -2.72 6.98 -18.47
C ARG A 54 -1.42 7.05 -19.29
N ALA A 55 -0.40 7.76 -18.82
CA ALA A 55 0.86 7.89 -19.55
C ALA A 55 1.60 6.54 -19.66
N TYR A 56 2.26 6.31 -20.79
CA TYR A 56 3.04 5.09 -20.99
C TYR A 56 4.18 4.99 -19.95
N PHE A 57 4.16 3.92 -19.15
CA PHE A 57 5.17 3.70 -18.12
C PHE A 57 6.52 3.29 -18.75
N GLY A 58 6.48 2.29 -19.63
CA GLY A 58 7.60 1.80 -20.41
C GLY A 58 8.60 0.93 -19.64
N GLN A 59 9.27 0.04 -20.38
CA GLN A 59 10.27 -0.89 -19.85
C GLN A 59 11.37 -0.20 -19.01
N PRO A 60 11.92 0.97 -19.40
CA PRO A 60 12.98 1.62 -18.61
C PRO A 60 12.55 1.96 -17.18
N ARG A 61 11.26 2.28 -16.95
CA ARG A 61 10.74 2.56 -15.60
C ARG A 61 10.46 1.29 -14.82
N VAL A 62 10.06 0.21 -15.50
CA VAL A 62 9.97 -1.12 -14.89
C VAL A 62 11.33 -1.55 -14.37
N ASP A 63 12.38 -1.40 -15.18
CA ASP A 63 13.75 -1.79 -14.83
C ASP A 63 14.31 -0.93 -13.68
N ALA A 64 13.95 0.35 -13.62
CA ALA A 64 14.34 1.26 -12.56
C ALA A 64 13.49 1.11 -11.28
N ALA A 65 12.33 0.43 -11.33
CA ALA A 65 11.40 0.36 -10.20
C ALA A 65 12.03 -0.16 -8.90
N PRO A 66 12.94 -1.15 -8.89
CA PRO A 66 13.61 -1.60 -7.67
C PRO A 66 14.43 -0.52 -6.94
N GLN A 67 14.79 0.57 -7.61
CA GLN A 67 15.52 1.71 -7.04
C GLN A 67 14.59 2.70 -6.31
N SER A 68 13.27 2.60 -6.52
CA SER A 68 12.27 3.44 -5.87
C SER A 68 12.21 3.14 -4.37
N PRO A 69 12.12 4.16 -3.50
CA PRO A 69 11.89 3.96 -2.07
C PRO A 69 10.52 3.32 -1.76
N ILE A 70 9.59 3.34 -2.71
CA ILE A 70 8.22 2.80 -2.56
C ILE A 70 8.16 1.29 -2.88
N PHE A 71 9.01 0.82 -3.79
CA PHE A 71 8.90 -0.52 -4.38
C PHE A 71 9.22 -1.64 -3.37
N ALA A 72 10.34 -1.54 -2.65
CA ALA A 72 10.73 -2.54 -1.67
C ALA A 72 9.72 -2.66 -0.50
N PRO A 73 9.20 -1.56 0.08
CA PRO A 73 8.10 -1.64 1.05
C PRO A 73 6.83 -2.29 0.50
N LEU A 74 6.42 -1.98 -0.74
CA LEU A 74 5.27 -2.62 -1.38
C LEU A 74 5.47 -4.13 -1.49
N GLN A 75 6.65 -4.59 -1.93
CA GLN A 75 6.96 -6.03 -1.97
C GLN A 75 6.90 -6.66 -0.58
N ARG A 76 7.41 -5.97 0.44
CA ARG A 76 7.40 -6.46 1.83
C ARG A 76 5.97 -6.67 2.34
N ILE A 77 5.08 -5.69 2.16
CA ILE A 77 3.69 -5.83 2.64
C ILE A 77 2.89 -6.86 1.83
N ALA A 78 3.14 -6.96 0.51
CA ALA A 78 2.53 -7.98 -0.32
C ALA A 78 2.90 -9.40 0.16
N ARG A 79 4.19 -9.65 0.43
CA ARG A 79 4.68 -10.92 1.00
C ARG A 79 4.12 -11.18 2.39
N LEU A 80 3.97 -10.14 3.23
CA LEU A 80 3.35 -10.29 4.54
C LEU A 80 1.89 -10.77 4.42
N ARG A 81 1.10 -10.16 3.52
CA ARG A 81 -0.28 -10.58 3.25
C ARG A 81 -0.33 -12.01 2.72
N GLU A 82 0.56 -12.36 1.80
CA GLU A 82 0.69 -13.73 1.25
C GLU A 82 0.96 -14.76 2.35
N ALA A 83 1.86 -14.46 3.28
CA ALA A 83 2.22 -15.36 4.37
C ALA A 83 1.20 -15.39 5.54
N THR A 84 0.23 -14.47 5.59
CA THR A 84 -0.64 -14.28 6.75
C THR A 84 -2.12 -14.51 6.42
N PRO A 85 -2.71 -15.69 6.73
CA PRO A 85 -4.11 -15.99 6.43
C PRO A 85 -5.12 -15.00 7.03
N ALA A 86 -4.81 -14.42 8.20
CA ALA A 86 -5.66 -13.40 8.83
C ALA A 86 -5.79 -12.13 7.97
N LEU A 87 -4.74 -11.72 7.25
CA LEU A 87 -4.82 -10.56 6.35
C LEU A 87 -5.63 -10.87 5.09
N GLN A 88 -5.65 -12.12 4.62
CA GLN A 88 -6.36 -12.51 3.41
C GLN A 88 -7.88 -12.63 3.63
N ARG A 89 -8.28 -13.24 4.75
CA ARG A 89 -9.68 -13.64 5.00
C ARG A 89 -10.13 -13.53 6.46
N GLY A 90 -9.30 -12.97 7.34
CA GLY A 90 -9.64 -12.78 8.74
C GLY A 90 -10.74 -11.74 8.95
N LEU A 91 -11.28 -11.70 10.17
CA LEU A 91 -12.17 -10.63 10.60
C LEU A 91 -11.36 -9.35 10.80
N GLN A 92 -11.85 -8.24 10.27
CA GLN A 92 -11.29 -6.91 10.56
C GLN A 92 -12.18 -6.24 11.61
N VAL A 93 -11.60 -5.92 12.75
CA VAL A 93 -12.24 -5.19 13.85
C VAL A 93 -11.63 -3.79 13.93
N ASN A 94 -12.47 -2.79 14.16
CA ASN A 94 -12.01 -1.42 14.40
C ASN A 94 -11.82 -1.25 15.90
N GLU A 95 -10.58 -1.02 16.33
CA GLU A 95 -10.28 -0.68 17.71
C GLU A 95 -10.21 0.84 17.86
N ARG A 96 -10.59 1.35 19.03
CA ARG A 96 -10.36 2.75 19.39
C ARG A 96 -8.89 2.89 19.75
N LEU A 97 -8.13 3.64 18.93
CA LEU A 97 -6.84 4.16 19.39
C LEU A 97 -7.10 5.34 20.33
N GLN A 98 -6.55 5.26 21.53
CA GLN A 98 -6.48 6.35 22.49
C GLN A 98 -5.04 6.41 23.00
N ASP A 99 -4.44 7.59 22.96
CA ASP A 99 -3.03 7.83 23.30
C ASP A 99 -2.07 6.96 22.45
N ASP A 100 -0.93 6.55 23.00
CA ASP A 100 0.09 5.70 22.34
C ASP A 100 -0.09 4.19 22.61
N GLU A 101 -1.27 3.77 23.09
CA GLU A 101 -1.52 2.37 23.44
C GLU A 101 -2.28 1.62 22.32
N ALA A 102 -1.71 0.48 21.89
CA ALA A 102 -2.37 -0.45 20.97
C ALA A 102 -2.99 -1.61 21.76
N VAL A 103 -4.30 -1.85 21.58
CA VAL A 103 -5.00 -2.98 22.20
C VAL A 103 -4.60 -4.28 21.49
N PRO A 104 -4.05 -5.29 22.20
CA PRO A 104 -3.72 -6.57 21.59
C PRO A 104 -4.99 -7.39 21.37
N VAL A 105 -5.42 -7.53 20.11
CA VAL A 105 -6.46 -8.50 19.75
C VAL A 105 -5.83 -9.90 19.80
N ALA A 106 -6.46 -10.83 20.52
CA ALA A 106 -5.98 -12.20 20.69
C ALA A 106 -5.73 -12.86 19.32
N GLY A 107 -4.45 -13.11 19.01
CA GLY A 107 -3.97 -13.59 17.70
C GLY A 107 -2.92 -12.70 17.02
N ALA A 108 -2.66 -11.50 17.54
CA ALA A 108 -1.68 -10.55 16.97
C ALA A 108 -0.30 -10.63 17.65
N MET A 109 0.74 -10.63 16.81
CA MET A 109 2.16 -10.72 17.13
C MET A 109 2.64 -9.51 17.98
N ARG A 110 3.35 -9.78 19.08
CA ARG A 110 4.00 -8.75 19.91
C ARG A 110 5.15 -8.10 19.12
N TRP A 111 5.11 -6.78 18.96
CA TRP A 111 6.32 -5.98 18.74
C TRP A 111 6.70 -5.31 20.06
N THR A 112 7.71 -5.83 20.74
CA THR A 112 8.39 -5.11 21.83
C THR A 112 9.49 -4.27 21.20
N ALA A 113 9.38 -2.96 21.28
CA ALA A 113 10.53 -2.08 21.07
C ALA A 113 11.50 -2.31 22.24
N ALA A 114 12.68 -2.83 21.94
CA ALA A 114 13.80 -2.81 22.89
C ALA A 114 14.34 -1.38 22.94
N SER A 115 14.59 -0.91 24.16
CA SER A 115 15.20 0.35 24.57
C SER A 115 16.54 0.63 23.90
#